data_AF-A0A964UB84-F1
#
_entry.id   AF-A0A964UB84-F1
#
_cell.length_a   1.000
_cell.length_b   1.000
_cell.length_c   1.000
_cell.angle_alpha   90.00
_cell.angle_beta   90.00
_cell.angle_gamma   90.00
#
_symmetry.space_group_name_H-M   'P 1'
#
loop_
_entity.id
_entity.type
_entity.pdbx_description
1 polymer ?
#
loop_
_entity_poly.entity_id
_entity_poly.type
_entity_poly.pdbx_seq_one_letter_code
_entity_poly.pdbx_strand_id
1 'polypeptide(L)'
;MNSVYHVIDLFAGPGGLAEGFCASRGPDGERRFRIALSVEKEPSAHRTLQLRSFLRQFENGYPDEYYDWINSGGEQPDWQDLYPEQW
;
A
#
# COMPACT_ATOMS: atom_id res chain seq x y z
N MET A 1 25.12 7.00 10.67
CA MET A 1 24.62 6.20 9.53
C MET A 1 23.11 6.16 9.61
N ASN A 2 22.42 6.61 8.56
CA ASN A 2 20.97 6.45 8.48
C ASN A 2 20.63 5.08 7.91
N SER A 3 20.41 4.11 8.79
CA SER A 3 19.94 2.80 8.36
C SER A 3 18.44 2.88 8.05
N VAL A 4 18.06 2.36 6.89
CA VAL A 4 16.67 2.03 6.55
C VAL A 4 16.45 0.57 6.89
N TYR A 5 15.38 0.27 7.61
CA TYR A 5 14.99 -1.07 8.02
C TYR A 5 13.87 -1.58 7.10
N HIS A 6 14.04 -2.80 6.60
CA HIS A 6 13.02 -3.47 5.81
C HIS A 6 12.10 -4.29 6.71
N VAL A 7 10.79 -4.17 6.50
CA VAL A 7 9.74 -4.84 7.28
C VAL A 7 9.17 -5.98 6.45
N ILE A 8 9.11 -7.18 7.04
CA ILE A 8 8.34 -8.32 6.53
C ILE A 8 7.14 -8.47 7.47
N ASP A 9 5.95 -8.28 6.91
CA ASP A 9 4.68 -8.31 7.64
C ASP A 9 3.97 -9.64 7.38
N LEU A 10 3.74 -10.41 8.45
CA LEU A 10 3.11 -11.73 8.39
C LEU A 10 1.76 -11.66 9.08
N PHE A 11 0.73 -12.26 8.47
CA PHE A 11 -0.66 -12.10 8.90
C PHE A 11 -1.08 -10.63 8.83
N ALA A 12 -0.75 -9.99 7.70
CA ALA A 12 -0.85 -8.55 7.51
C ALA A 12 -2.28 -8.02 7.63
N GLY A 13 -3.29 -8.88 7.50
CA GLY A 13 -4.67 -8.47 7.34
C GLY A 13 -4.77 -7.46 6.18
N PRO A 14 -5.47 -6.32 6.36
CA PRO A 14 -5.51 -5.26 5.35
C PRO A 14 -4.25 -4.36 5.31
N GLY A 15 -3.21 -4.62 6.12
CA GLY A 15 -1.90 -3.94 6.05
C GLY A 15 -1.71 -2.70 6.93
N GLY A 16 -2.72 -2.31 7.72
CA GLY A 16 -2.71 -1.04 8.46
C GLY A 16 -1.58 -0.89 9.49
N LEU A 17 -1.15 -1.98 10.14
CA LEU A 17 -0.08 -1.94 11.14
C LEU A 17 1.27 -1.59 10.49
N ALA A 18 1.65 -2.32 9.44
CA ALA A 18 2.91 -2.09 8.74
C ALA A 18 2.93 -0.71 8.08
N GLU A 19 1.82 -0.25 7.52
CA GLU A 19 1.70 1.11 6.97
C GLU A 19 1.89 2.19 8.04
N GLY A 20 1.19 2.09 9.17
CA GLY A 20 1.33 3.02 10.28
C GLY A 20 2.74 3.03 10.86
N PHE A 21 3.37 1.86 10.98
CA PHE A 21 4.75 1.74 11.43
C PHE A 21 5.74 2.39 10.45
N CYS A 22 5.54 2.20 9.14
CA CYS A 22 6.36 2.81 8.08
C CYS A 22 6.05 4.30 7.85
N ALA A 23 5.00 4.84 8.47
CA ALA A 23 4.74 6.28 8.55
C ALA A 23 5.64 7.00 9.57
N SER A 24 6.26 6.26 10.49
CA SER A 24 7.16 6.83 11.48
C SER A 24 8.40 7.45 10.83
N ARG A 25 8.73 8.66 11.25
CA ARG A 25 9.87 9.46 10.77
C ARG A 25 10.90 9.64 11.89
N GLY A 26 12.18 9.61 11.51
CA GLY A 26 13.28 9.91 12.41
C GLY A 26 13.39 11.41 12.72
N PRO A 27 14.34 11.82 13.58
CA PRO A 27 14.60 13.23 13.91
C PRO A 27 14.98 14.10 12.70
N ASP A 28 15.45 13.48 11.63
CA ASP A 28 15.80 14.08 10.34
C ASP A 28 14.60 14.17 9.37
N GLY A 29 13.42 13.75 9.79
CA GLY A 29 12.22 13.74 8.96
C GLY A 29 12.13 12.56 8.00
N GLU A 30 13.14 11.68 7.94
CA GLU A 30 13.19 10.56 7.00
C GLU A 30 12.47 9.31 7.53
N ARG A 31 11.83 8.56 6.62
CA ARG A 31 11.20 7.27 6.97
C ARG A 31 12.29 6.23 7.22
N ARG A 32 12.26 5.62 8.40
CA ARG A 32 13.25 4.60 8.81
C ARG A 32 12.82 3.18 8.45
N PHE A 33 11.55 2.96 8.16
CA PHE A 33 11.00 1.65 7.88
C PHE A 33 10.37 1.63 6.49
N ARG A 34 10.62 0.54 5.75
CA ARG A 34 10.04 0.28 4.44
C ARG A 34 9.48 -1.14 4.41
N ILE A 35 8.21 -1.29 4.04
CA ILE A 35 7.60 -2.60 3.83
C ILE A 35 8.28 -3.24 2.62
N ALA A 36 8.89 -4.41 2.81
CA ALA A 36 9.48 -5.21 1.75
C ALA A 36 8.54 -6.33 1.27
N LEU A 37 7.77 -6.91 2.19
CA LEU A 37 6.81 -7.97 1.90
C LEU A 37 5.68 -7.95 2.94
N SER A 38 4.46 -8.18 2.49
CA SER A 38 3.31 -8.47 3.35
C SER A 38 2.66 -9.78 2.90
N VAL A 39 2.33 -10.66 3.84
CA VAL A 39 1.72 -11.97 3.58
C VAL A 39 0.39 -12.06 4.31
N GLU A 40 -0.68 -12.33 3.56
CA GLU A 40 -2.03 -12.54 4.09
C GLU A 40 -2.71 -13.70 3.37
N LYS A 41 -3.47 -14.50 4.11
CA LYS A 41 -4.16 -15.69 3.60
C LYS A 41 -5.66 -15.43 3.36
N GLU A 42 -6.29 -14.61 4.18
CA GLU A 42 -7.72 -14.33 4.08
C GLU A 42 -8.00 -13.49 2.82
N PRO A 43 -8.82 -13.99 1.86
CA PRO A 43 -8.98 -13.34 0.56
C PRO A 43 -9.48 -11.90 0.61
N SER A 44 -10.39 -11.55 1.53
CA SER A 44 -10.96 -10.20 1.60
C SER A 44 -9.95 -9.17 2.10
N ALA A 45 -9.17 -9.55 3.11
CA ALA A 45 -8.06 -8.78 3.66
C ALA A 45 -6.93 -8.67 2.64
N HIS A 46 -6.59 -9.77 1.94
CA HIS A 46 -5.58 -9.77 0.87
C HIS A 46 -5.93 -8.80 -0.26
N ARG A 47 -7.20 -8.77 -0.74
CA ARG A 47 -7.63 -7.80 -1.77
C ARG A 47 -7.44 -6.36 -1.30
N THR A 48 -7.78 -6.09 -0.04
CA THR A 48 -7.59 -4.77 0.57
C THR A 48 -6.10 -4.41 0.69
N LEU A 49 -5.29 -5.35 1.16
CA LEU A 49 -3.84 -5.23 1.28
C LEU A 49 -3.19 -4.92 -0.08
N GLN A 50 -3.57 -5.66 -1.13
CA GLN A 50 -3.05 -5.47 -2.48
C GLN A 50 -3.42 -4.08 -3.02
N LEU A 51 -4.70 -3.70 -2.94
CA LEU A 51 -5.16 -2.38 -3.40
C LEU A 51 -4.43 -1.25 -2.66
N ARG A 52 -4.27 -1.34 -1.33
CA ARG A 52 -3.54 -0.32 -0.55
C ARG A 52 -2.04 -0.31 -0.86
N SER A 53 -1.44 -1.48 -1.11
CA SER A 53 -0.05 -1.61 -1.53
C SER A 53 0.20 -1.01 -2.91
N PHE A 54 -0.77 -1.05 -3.80
CA PHE A 54 -0.77 -0.33 -5.08
C PHE A 54 -0.90 1.19 -4.85
N LEU A 55 -1.96 1.63 -4.16
CA LEU A 55 -2.26 3.06 -3.96
C LEU A 55 -1.15 3.82 -3.21
N ARG A 56 -0.44 3.19 -2.28
CA ARG A 56 0.65 3.86 -1.54
C ARG A 56 1.86 4.25 -2.39
N GLN A 57 1.96 3.74 -3.62
CA GLN A 57 3.07 4.06 -4.53
C GLN A 57 2.92 5.47 -5.13
N PHE A 58 1.73 6.04 -5.05
CA PHE A 58 1.44 7.38 -5.56
C PHE A 58 1.62 8.41 -4.45
N GLU A 59 2.70 9.20 -4.54
CA GLU A 59 3.08 10.17 -3.49
C GLU A 59 2.23 11.46 -3.49
N ASN A 60 1.60 11.79 -4.63
CA ASN A 60 0.90 13.06 -4.86
C ASN A 60 -0.62 12.91 -5.03
N GLY A 61 -1.21 11.92 -4.36
CA GLY A 61 -2.62 11.56 -4.52
C GLY A 61 -2.79 10.29 -5.36
N TYR A 62 -3.91 9.61 -5.17
CA TYR A 62 -4.21 8.34 -5.85
C TYR A 62 -4.67 8.58 -7.29
N PRO A 63 -4.65 7.53 -8.15
CA PRO A 63 -5.24 7.56 -9.49
C PRO A 63 -6.64 8.18 -9.53
N ASP A 64 -6.95 8.94 -10.59
CA ASP A 64 -8.29 9.50 -10.79
C ASP A 64 -9.34 8.39 -10.93
N GLU A 65 -8.98 7.28 -11.59
CA GLU A 65 -9.81 6.09 -11.76
C GLU A 65 -10.18 5.45 -10.41
N TYR A 66 -9.32 5.57 -9.40
CA TYR A 66 -9.66 5.15 -8.05
C TYR A 66 -10.74 6.05 -7.44
N TYR A 67 -10.61 7.37 -7.58
CA TYR A 67 -11.63 8.31 -7.10
C TYR A 67 -12.95 8.15 -7.85
N ASP A 68 -12.91 8.02 -9.17
CA ASP A 68 -14.09 7.81 -10.01
C ASP A 68 -14.81 6.52 -9.64
N TRP A 69 -14.06 5.42 -9.40
CA TRP A 69 -14.62 4.15 -8.99
C TRP A 69 -15.31 4.23 -7.61
N ILE A 70 -14.67 4.82 -6.60
CA ILE A 70 -15.30 4.93 -5.27
C ILE A 70 -16.49 5.89 -5.25
N ASN A 71 -16.49 6.90 -6.12
CA ASN A 71 -17.57 7.89 -6.21
C ASN A 71 -18.77 7.36 -7.02
N SER A 72 -18.52 6.63 -8.10
CA SER A 72 -19.56 6.15 -9.02
C SER A 72 -20.05 4.74 -8.66
N GLY A 73 -19.25 3.97 -7.94
CA GLY A 73 -19.48 2.54 -7.69
C GLY A 73 -19.27 1.68 -8.94
N GLY A 74 -19.70 0.42 -8.86
CA GLY A 74 -19.58 -0.54 -9.96
C GLY A 74 -18.37 -1.47 -9.84
N GLU A 75 -17.99 -2.07 -10.96
CA GLU A 75 -16.87 -3.01 -11.01
C GLU A 75 -15.54 -2.29 -10.78
N GLN A 76 -14.62 -2.97 -10.09
CA GLN A 76 -13.29 -2.44 -9.82
C GLN A 76 -12.50 -2.29 -11.14
N PRO A 77 -11.79 -1.18 -11.34
CA PRO A 77 -10.88 -1.03 -12.48
C PRO A 77 -9.84 -2.16 -12.51
N ASP A 78 -9.46 -2.55 -13.72
CA ASP A 78 -8.33 -3.45 -13.93
C ASP A 78 -7.02 -2.67 -13.75
N TRP A 79 -6.52 -2.65 -12.52
CA TRP A 79 -5.28 -1.95 -12.17
C TRP A 79 -4.05 -2.53 -12.88
N GLN A 80 -4.08 -3.81 -13.26
CA GLN A 80 -2.97 -4.44 -13.98
C GLN A 80 -2.88 -3.89 -15.41
N ASP A 81 -4.02 -3.65 -16.05
CA ASP A 81 -4.08 -3.05 -17.39
C ASP A 81 -3.76 -1.55 -17.36
N LEU A 82 -4.33 -0.82 -16.40
CA LEU A 82 -4.16 0.64 -16.28
C LEU A 82 -2.76 1.05 -15.77
N TYR A 83 -2.22 0.30 -14.80
CA TYR A 83 -0.98 0.62 -14.09
C TYR A 83 -0.04 -0.60 -13.95
N PRO A 84 0.42 -1.19 -15.08
CA PRO A 84 1.19 -2.43 -15.08
C PRO A 84 2.54 -2.35 -14.37
N GLU A 85 3.10 -1.15 -14.20
CA GLU A 85 4.38 -0.96 -13.50
C GLU A 85 4.20 -0.88 -11.97
N GLN A 86 3.02 -0.48 -11.50
CA GLN A 86 2.73 -0.30 -10.07
C GLN A 86 1.94 -1.47 -9.48
N TRP A 87 1.20 -2.23 -10.29
CA TRP A 87 0.40 -3.37 -9.85
C TRP A 87 1.23 -4.62 -9.57
#